data_AF-A0A930TRZ9-F1
#
_entry.id   AF-A0A930TRZ9-F1
#
_cell.length_a   1.000
_cell.length_b   1.000
_cell.length_c   1.000
_cell.angle_alpha   90.00
_cell.angle_beta   90.00
_cell.angle_gamma   90.00
#
_symmetry.space_group_name_H-M   'P 1'
#
loop_
_entity.id
_entity.type
_entity.pdbx_description
1 polymer ?
#
loop_
_entity_poly.entity_id
_entity_poly.type
_entity_poly.pdbx_seq_one_letter_code
_entity_poly.pdbx_strand_id
1 'polypeptide(L)'
;MFNATELLIDNFVQDLKSGYRRAYGSLKAEYEEIIGWIGSMALENIANSDALYHNVEHTILVTLVGQEILRGKHIREGGVSSDDWLHFVISLLCHDIGYVKGVCRDDKPGLYATGQPGEMVELGPGASDASLTPYHVDRGKLFVDERFGNNPRISAEIIKRNIELTRFPVPDKDDHKDTVHYPGLIRAADLIGQLSDPRYLKKIGALYYEFHETGESARLGYEHPGDLRRNYPKFYWNVVYPYIKDGMRYLELTQQGKQILANLYSNVFMVEHDVQLTNMMTPN
;
A
#
# COMPACT_ATOMS: atom_id res chain seq x y z
N MET A 1 -22.83 -10.64 16.47
CA MET A 1 -21.84 -9.60 16.85
C MET A 1 -21.65 -8.72 15.62
N PHE A 2 -21.59 -7.40 15.75
CA PHE A 2 -21.32 -6.52 14.60
C PHE A 2 -19.82 -6.57 14.28
N ASN A 3 -19.46 -6.87 13.04
CA ASN A 3 -18.07 -6.96 12.58
C ASN A 3 -17.85 -5.97 11.43
N ALA A 4 -17.24 -4.82 11.72
CA ALA A 4 -16.99 -3.79 10.71
C ALA A 4 -15.97 -4.25 9.65
N THR A 5 -14.99 -5.06 10.05
CA THR A 5 -13.93 -5.54 9.16
C THR A 5 -14.50 -6.46 8.08
N GLU A 6 -15.39 -7.39 8.45
CA GLU A 6 -16.09 -8.27 7.50
C GLU A 6 -16.86 -7.46 6.45
N LEU A 7 -17.60 -6.43 6.87
CA LEU A 7 -18.33 -5.56 5.93
C LEU A 7 -17.42 -4.80 4.96
N LEU A 8 -16.25 -4.34 5.44
CA LEU A 8 -15.25 -3.66 4.59
C LEU A 8 -14.67 -4.64 3.57
N ILE A 9 -14.29 -5.84 4.00
CA ILE A 9 -13.73 -6.89 3.13
C ILE A 9 -14.75 -7.29 2.07
N ASP A 10 -15.98 -7.61 2.45
CA ASP A 10 -17.03 -8.04 1.53
C ASP A 10 -17.33 -6.99 0.47
N ASN A 11 -17.49 -5.72 0.87
CA ASN A 11 -17.76 -4.65 -0.06
C ASN A 11 -16.58 -4.43 -1.03
N PHE A 12 -15.35 -4.41 -0.50
CA PHE A 12 -14.17 -4.21 -1.33
C PHE A 12 -13.95 -5.37 -2.32
N VAL A 13 -14.23 -6.61 -1.94
CA VAL A 13 -14.17 -7.76 -2.85
C VAL A 13 -15.14 -7.58 -4.02
N GLN A 14 -16.34 -7.01 -3.80
CA GLN A 14 -17.24 -6.67 -4.89
C GLN A 14 -16.70 -5.55 -5.79
N ASP A 15 -16.01 -4.56 -5.21
CA ASP A 15 -15.36 -3.48 -5.97
C ASP A 15 -14.23 -4.02 -6.86
N LEU A 16 -13.41 -4.94 -6.37
CA LEU A 16 -12.36 -5.61 -7.15
C LEU A 16 -12.94 -6.34 -8.37
N LYS A 17 -13.97 -7.16 -8.14
CA LYS A 17 -14.67 -7.93 -9.18
C LYS A 17 -15.32 -7.00 -10.21
N SER A 18 -15.99 -5.95 -9.74
CA SER A 18 -16.62 -4.93 -10.58
C SER A 18 -15.58 -4.18 -11.43
N GLY A 19 -14.40 -3.89 -10.87
CA GLY A 19 -13.30 -3.26 -11.58
C GLY A 19 -12.80 -4.12 -12.75
N TYR A 20 -12.56 -5.42 -12.51
CA TYR A 20 -12.16 -6.35 -13.57
C TYR A 20 -13.23 -6.46 -14.66
N ARG A 21 -14.49 -6.67 -14.28
CA ARG A 21 -15.61 -6.79 -15.22
C ARG A 21 -15.81 -5.54 -16.06
N ARG A 22 -15.61 -4.35 -15.48
CA ARG A 22 -15.70 -3.08 -16.20
C ARG A 22 -14.58 -2.92 -17.23
N ALA A 23 -13.38 -3.42 -16.94
CA ALA A 23 -12.24 -3.33 -17.84
C ALA A 23 -12.31 -4.36 -18.99
N TYR A 24 -12.77 -5.58 -18.71
CA TYR A 24 -12.62 -6.71 -19.63
C TYR A 24 -13.92 -7.43 -20.01
N GLY A 25 -15.06 -7.06 -19.42
CA GLY A 25 -16.33 -7.74 -19.64
C GLY A 25 -16.26 -9.20 -19.19
N SER A 26 -16.54 -10.13 -20.11
CA SER A 26 -16.48 -11.59 -19.87
C SER A 26 -15.17 -12.24 -20.29
N LEU A 27 -14.16 -11.46 -20.72
CA LEU A 27 -12.86 -12.00 -21.09
C LEU A 27 -12.17 -12.62 -19.86
N LYS A 28 -11.80 -13.90 -19.96
CA LYS A 28 -11.23 -14.69 -18.84
C LYS A 28 -12.02 -14.49 -17.55
N ALA A 29 -13.33 -14.72 -17.59
CA ALA A 29 -14.24 -14.45 -16.47
C ALA A 29 -13.81 -15.12 -15.15
N GLU A 30 -13.04 -16.22 -15.21
CA GLU A 30 -12.45 -16.86 -14.04
C GLU A 30 -11.48 -15.96 -13.26
N TYR A 31 -10.86 -14.95 -13.89
CA TYR A 31 -9.98 -14.01 -13.20
C TYR A 31 -10.74 -13.11 -12.23
N GLU A 32 -12.01 -12.81 -12.53
CA GLU A 32 -12.88 -12.09 -11.61
C GLU A 32 -13.00 -12.83 -10.27
N GLU A 33 -13.25 -14.15 -10.33
CA GLU A 33 -13.37 -14.98 -9.13
C GLU A 33 -12.03 -15.20 -8.42
N ILE A 34 -10.93 -15.35 -9.18
CA ILE A 34 -9.58 -15.45 -8.60
C ILE A 34 -9.22 -14.17 -7.85
N ILE A 35 -9.47 -13.00 -8.44
CA ILE A 35 -9.23 -11.71 -7.79
C ILE A 35 -10.07 -11.58 -6.53
N GLY A 36 -11.36 -11.94 -6.58
CA GLY A 36 -12.23 -11.89 -5.42
C GLY A 36 -11.72 -12.77 -4.27
N TRP A 37 -11.35 -14.02 -4.57
CA TRP A 37 -10.81 -14.95 -3.57
C TRP A 37 -9.48 -14.46 -2.97
N ILE A 38 -8.55 -13.95 -3.79
CA ILE A 38 -7.28 -13.40 -3.29
C ILE A 38 -7.53 -12.14 -2.46
N GLY A 39 -8.49 -11.30 -2.85
CA GLY A 39 -8.91 -10.12 -2.09
C GLY A 39 -9.36 -10.48 -0.67
N SER A 40 -10.29 -11.44 -0.55
CA SER A 40 -10.70 -11.96 0.77
C SER A 40 -9.52 -12.55 1.53
N MET A 41 -8.72 -13.40 0.90
CA MET A 41 -7.60 -14.07 1.56
C MET A 41 -6.55 -13.09 2.09
N ALA A 42 -6.15 -12.10 1.29
CA ALA A 42 -5.17 -11.11 1.69
C ALA A 42 -5.70 -10.25 2.86
N LEU A 43 -6.94 -9.76 2.76
CA LEU A 43 -7.50 -8.91 3.80
C LEU A 43 -7.83 -9.66 5.09
N GLU A 44 -8.20 -10.94 5.03
CA GLU A 44 -8.36 -11.77 6.23
C GLU A 44 -7.02 -11.97 6.95
N ASN A 45 -5.91 -12.12 6.23
CA ASN A 45 -4.57 -12.15 6.85
C ASN A 45 -4.24 -10.79 7.47
N ILE A 46 -4.43 -9.70 6.73
CA ILE A 46 -4.12 -8.33 7.19
C ILE A 46 -5.01 -7.92 8.37
N ALA A 47 -6.26 -8.41 8.44
CA ALA A 47 -7.17 -8.18 9.57
C ALA A 47 -6.67 -8.78 10.89
N ASN A 48 -5.75 -9.74 10.85
CA ASN A 48 -5.13 -10.32 12.04
C ASN A 48 -3.89 -9.55 12.52
N SER A 49 -3.44 -8.53 11.77
CA SER A 49 -2.32 -7.67 12.15
C SER A 49 -2.72 -6.71 13.28
N ASP A 50 -1.79 -6.47 14.21
CA ASP A 50 -1.89 -5.42 15.23
C ASP A 50 -1.11 -4.14 14.85
N ALA A 51 -0.64 -4.02 13.60
CA ALA A 51 -0.12 -2.78 13.04
C ALA A 51 -1.23 -1.70 12.99
N LEU A 52 -0.91 -0.50 13.45
CA LEU A 52 -1.90 0.55 13.67
C LEU A 52 -2.35 1.23 12.37
N TYR A 53 -1.44 1.40 11.41
CA TYR A 53 -1.64 2.12 10.16
C TYR A 53 -1.68 1.18 8.95
N HIS A 54 -0.71 0.28 8.80
CA HIS A 54 -0.64 -0.67 7.68
C HIS A 54 -1.62 -1.83 7.91
N ASN A 55 -2.91 -1.54 7.70
CA ASN A 55 -4.04 -2.40 8.02
C ASN A 55 -5.02 -2.55 6.83
N VAL A 56 -6.16 -3.23 7.06
CA VAL A 56 -7.19 -3.52 6.05
C VAL A 56 -7.62 -2.27 5.28
N GLU A 57 -7.84 -1.15 5.96
CA GLU A 57 -8.27 0.08 5.29
C GLU A 57 -7.20 0.65 4.37
N HIS A 58 -5.93 0.62 4.81
CA HIS A 58 -4.81 1.07 3.99
C HIS A 58 -4.70 0.23 2.72
N THR A 59 -4.71 -1.11 2.85
CA THR A 59 -4.62 -2.02 1.71
C THR A 59 -5.79 -1.84 0.73
N ILE A 60 -7.01 -1.61 1.22
CA ILE A 60 -8.18 -1.30 0.38
C ILE A 60 -7.92 -0.02 -0.42
N LEU A 61 -7.51 1.07 0.23
CA LEU A 61 -7.31 2.37 -0.43
C LEU A 61 -6.21 2.29 -1.49
N VAL A 62 -5.06 1.69 -1.15
CA VAL A 62 -3.96 1.45 -2.09
C VAL A 62 -4.44 0.67 -3.30
N THR A 63 -5.20 -0.40 -3.08
CA THR A 63 -5.66 -1.25 -4.18
C THR A 63 -6.67 -0.53 -5.09
N LEU A 64 -7.62 0.22 -4.54
CA LEU A 64 -8.59 0.99 -5.31
C LEU A 64 -7.93 2.10 -6.14
N VAL A 65 -6.94 2.79 -5.55
CA VAL A 65 -6.12 3.76 -6.30
C VAL A 65 -5.39 3.08 -7.43
N GLY A 66 -4.77 1.92 -7.17
CA GLY A 66 -4.06 1.16 -8.19
C GLY A 66 -4.96 0.70 -9.35
N GLN A 67 -6.19 0.26 -9.07
CA GLN A 67 -7.16 -0.07 -10.13
C GLN A 67 -7.49 1.14 -11.02
N GLU A 68 -7.63 2.33 -10.44
CA GLU A 68 -7.91 3.55 -11.22
C GLU A 68 -6.67 4.06 -11.97
N ILE A 69 -5.46 3.90 -11.42
CA ILE A 69 -4.20 4.11 -12.16
C ILE A 69 -4.15 3.17 -13.38
N LEU A 70 -4.40 1.87 -13.17
CA LEU A 70 -4.28 0.88 -14.23
C LEU A 70 -5.35 1.08 -15.32
N ARG A 71 -6.56 1.44 -14.92
CA ARG A 71 -7.63 1.84 -15.83
C ARG A 71 -7.26 3.09 -16.62
N GLY A 72 -6.70 4.12 -15.97
CA GLY A 72 -6.20 5.31 -16.64
C GLY A 72 -5.09 4.99 -17.65
N LYS A 73 -4.16 4.11 -17.29
CA LYS A 73 -3.13 3.60 -18.20
C LYS A 73 -3.75 2.93 -19.43
N HIS A 74 -4.71 2.04 -19.21
CA HIS A 74 -5.42 1.37 -20.30
C HIS A 74 -6.15 2.37 -21.22
N ILE A 75 -6.78 3.42 -20.67
CA ILE A 75 -7.42 4.47 -21.46
C ILE A 75 -6.40 5.28 -22.28
N ARG A 76 -5.26 5.65 -21.65
CA ARG A 76 -4.24 6.51 -22.27
C ARG A 76 -3.44 5.78 -23.36
N GLU A 77 -3.04 4.55 -23.08
CA GLU A 77 -2.02 3.81 -23.84
C GLU A 77 -2.54 2.53 -24.48
N GLY A 78 -3.69 2.00 -24.01
CA GLY A 78 -4.13 0.66 -24.35
C GLY A 78 -3.22 -0.41 -23.75
N GLY A 79 -3.31 -1.63 -24.26
CA GLY A 79 -2.31 -2.68 -24.04
C GLY A 79 -2.29 -3.36 -22.66
N VAL A 80 -2.98 -2.84 -21.64
CA VAL A 80 -3.10 -3.54 -20.35
C VAL A 80 -3.96 -4.80 -20.53
N SER A 81 -3.32 -5.96 -20.54
CA SER A 81 -3.99 -7.26 -20.68
C SER A 81 -4.70 -7.67 -19.39
N SER A 82 -5.59 -8.66 -19.47
CA SER A 82 -6.23 -9.24 -18.27
C SER A 82 -5.22 -9.95 -17.34
N ASP A 83 -4.13 -10.49 -17.89
CA ASP A 83 -3.02 -11.03 -17.10
C ASP A 83 -2.29 -9.91 -16.35
N ASP A 84 -2.02 -8.78 -17.01
CA ASP A 84 -1.40 -7.62 -16.33
C ASP A 84 -2.27 -7.14 -15.17
N TRP A 85 -3.58 -7.02 -15.40
CA TRP A 85 -4.53 -6.63 -14.36
C TRP A 85 -4.55 -7.60 -13.18
N LEU A 86 -4.61 -8.91 -13.46
CA LEU A 86 -4.59 -9.94 -12.43
C LEU A 86 -3.34 -9.80 -11.55
N HIS A 87 -2.14 -9.77 -12.14
CA HIS A 87 -0.91 -9.71 -11.37
C HIS A 87 -0.74 -8.36 -10.66
N PHE A 88 -1.16 -7.26 -11.28
CA PHE A 88 -1.12 -5.93 -10.67
C PHE A 88 -2.00 -5.85 -9.42
N VAL A 89 -3.24 -6.34 -9.51
CA VAL A 89 -4.17 -6.36 -8.36
C VAL A 89 -3.65 -7.28 -7.25
N ILE A 90 -3.13 -8.47 -7.57
CA ILE A 90 -2.54 -9.36 -6.56
C ILE A 90 -1.34 -8.69 -5.88
N SER A 91 -0.53 -7.93 -6.63
CA SER A 91 0.61 -7.19 -6.07
C SER A 91 0.16 -6.13 -5.07
N LEU A 92 -0.89 -5.36 -5.39
CA LEU A 92 -1.48 -4.39 -4.46
C LEU A 92 -2.05 -5.06 -3.20
N LEU A 93 -2.72 -6.20 -3.35
CA LEU A 93 -3.27 -6.92 -2.20
C LEU A 93 -2.19 -7.49 -1.28
N CYS A 94 -1.01 -7.79 -1.81
CA CYS A 94 0.08 -8.43 -1.07
C CYS A 94 1.21 -7.47 -0.67
N HIS A 95 1.18 -6.18 -1.04
CA HIS A 95 2.33 -5.28 -0.83
C HIS A 95 2.76 -5.17 0.64
N ASP A 96 1.80 -5.14 1.56
CA ASP A 96 2.00 -5.02 3.00
C ASP A 96 1.72 -6.31 3.78
N ILE A 97 1.42 -7.41 3.09
CA ILE A 97 1.06 -8.65 3.80
C ILE A 97 2.20 -9.18 4.67
N GLY A 98 3.44 -8.79 4.36
CA GLY A 98 4.61 -9.14 5.14
C GLY A 98 4.70 -8.48 6.52
N TYR A 99 3.85 -7.50 6.85
CA TYR A 99 3.72 -7.02 8.24
C TYR A 99 3.11 -8.08 9.15
N VAL A 100 2.23 -8.92 8.62
CA VAL A 100 1.42 -9.86 9.41
C VAL A 100 2.32 -10.92 10.06
N LYS A 101 2.33 -10.99 11.40
CA LYS A 101 2.98 -12.10 12.12
C LYS A 101 2.23 -13.41 11.87
N GLY A 102 2.96 -14.50 11.58
CA GLY A 102 2.37 -15.82 11.31
C GLY A 102 1.95 -16.04 9.86
N VAL A 103 2.20 -15.07 8.98
CA VAL A 103 1.81 -15.18 7.55
C VAL A 103 2.75 -16.09 6.75
N CYS A 104 4.04 -16.12 7.11
CA CYS A 104 5.05 -16.97 6.48
C CYS A 104 5.09 -18.33 7.18
N ARG A 105 5.34 -19.42 6.44
CA ARG A 105 5.28 -20.80 6.99
C ARG A 105 6.22 -21.06 8.16
N ASP A 106 7.38 -20.41 8.16
CA ASP A 106 8.42 -20.60 9.18
C ASP A 106 8.24 -19.71 10.42
N ASP A 107 7.25 -18.80 10.40
CA ASP A 107 6.96 -17.93 11.55
C ASP A 107 6.56 -18.74 12.78
N LYS A 108 7.08 -18.33 13.94
CA LYS A 108 6.76 -18.87 15.26
C LYS A 108 6.52 -17.71 16.22
N PRO A 109 5.72 -17.90 17.30
CA PRO A 109 5.55 -16.85 18.30
C PRO A 109 6.91 -16.36 18.85
N GLY A 110 7.20 -15.07 18.67
CA GLY A 110 8.46 -14.43 19.07
C GLY A 110 9.64 -14.59 18.12
N LEU A 111 9.53 -15.39 17.05
CA LEU A 111 10.59 -15.62 16.05
C LEU A 111 10.00 -15.71 14.64
N TYR A 112 10.27 -14.70 13.81
CA TYR A 112 9.58 -14.50 12.53
C TYR A 112 10.59 -14.51 11.38
N ALA A 113 10.20 -15.01 10.21
CA ALA A 113 11.06 -15.01 9.02
C ALA A 113 11.39 -13.57 8.58
N THR A 114 12.60 -13.30 8.11
CA THR A 114 12.92 -11.99 7.52
C THR A 114 12.47 -11.89 6.05
N GLY A 115 12.02 -13.00 5.47
CA GLY A 115 11.81 -13.15 4.03
C GLY A 115 13.06 -13.59 3.27
N GLN A 116 14.24 -13.53 3.90
CA GLN A 116 15.47 -14.08 3.35
C GLN A 116 15.66 -15.55 3.77
N PRO A 117 16.21 -16.42 2.91
CA PRO A 117 16.31 -17.85 3.19
C PRO A 117 17.08 -18.18 4.48
N GLY A 118 16.39 -18.79 5.45
CA GLY A 118 16.97 -19.23 6.72
C GLY A 118 17.25 -18.12 7.73
N GLU A 119 16.91 -16.87 7.40
CA GLU A 119 17.06 -15.73 8.31
C GLU A 119 15.76 -15.46 9.06
N MET A 120 15.89 -15.29 10.38
CA MET A 120 14.78 -15.04 11.30
C MET A 120 15.09 -13.82 12.17
N VAL A 121 14.06 -13.13 12.63
CA VAL A 121 14.13 -12.02 13.58
C VAL A 121 13.35 -12.35 14.85
N GLU A 122 13.97 -12.10 16.00
CA GLU A 122 13.30 -12.21 17.30
C GLU A 122 12.56 -10.91 17.63
N LEU A 123 11.29 -11.02 18.01
CA LEU A 123 10.49 -9.89 18.49
C LEU A 123 10.16 -10.08 19.96
N GLY A 124 10.45 -9.06 20.76
CA GLY A 124 10.18 -9.07 22.20
C GLY A 124 8.67 -9.02 22.51
N PRO A 125 8.26 -9.44 23.73
CA PRO A 125 6.89 -9.27 24.17
C PRO A 125 6.43 -7.80 24.06
N GLY A 126 5.25 -7.58 23.46
CA GLY A 126 4.68 -6.25 23.25
C GLY A 126 5.06 -5.57 21.94
N ALA A 127 5.95 -6.15 21.12
CA ALA A 127 6.18 -5.70 19.75
C ALA A 127 4.93 -5.92 18.89
N SER A 128 4.48 -4.89 18.18
CA SER A 128 3.41 -5.01 17.18
C SER A 128 3.97 -5.51 15.85
N ASP A 129 3.09 -5.78 14.89
CA ASP A 129 3.41 -6.19 13.54
C ASP A 129 4.18 -5.09 12.79
N ALA A 130 4.09 -3.84 13.26
CA ALA A 130 4.90 -2.74 12.78
C ALA A 130 6.41 -2.98 12.97
N SER A 131 6.83 -3.74 13.99
CA SER A 131 8.24 -4.14 14.15
C SER A 131 8.81 -4.90 12.93
N LEU A 132 7.96 -5.46 12.06
CA LEU A 132 8.37 -6.15 10.84
C LEU A 132 8.54 -5.22 9.63
N THR A 133 8.36 -3.90 9.80
CA THR A 133 8.60 -2.89 8.74
C THR A 133 9.92 -3.09 7.99
N PRO A 134 11.08 -3.39 8.63
CA PRO A 134 12.33 -3.57 7.88
C PRO A 134 12.32 -4.77 6.92
N TYR A 135 11.41 -5.73 7.15
CA TYR A 135 11.36 -7.02 6.48
C TYR A 135 10.10 -7.19 5.62
N HIS A 136 9.11 -6.29 5.70
CA HIS A 136 7.77 -6.51 5.15
C HIS A 136 7.78 -6.84 3.65
N VAL A 137 8.61 -6.18 2.84
CA VAL A 137 8.69 -6.46 1.38
C VAL A 137 9.22 -7.88 1.13
N ASP A 138 10.31 -8.26 1.79
CA ASP A 138 10.92 -9.57 1.60
C ASP A 138 10.03 -10.68 2.18
N ARG A 139 9.36 -10.44 3.31
CA ARG A 139 8.32 -11.31 3.88
C ARG A 139 7.13 -11.44 2.94
N GLY A 140 6.67 -10.35 2.33
CA GLY A 140 5.61 -10.36 1.33
C GLY A 140 5.98 -11.18 0.09
N LYS A 141 7.24 -11.11 -0.36
CA LYS A 141 7.76 -11.95 -1.43
C LYS A 141 7.79 -13.43 -1.05
N LEU A 142 8.26 -13.75 0.14
CA LEU A 142 8.25 -15.11 0.67
C LEU A 142 6.82 -15.66 0.73
N PHE A 143 5.87 -14.88 1.25
CA PHE A 143 4.46 -15.26 1.26
C PHE A 143 3.91 -15.53 -0.15
N VAL A 144 4.25 -14.69 -1.13
CA VAL A 144 3.84 -14.86 -2.52
C VAL A 144 4.39 -16.16 -3.11
N ASP A 145 5.65 -16.51 -2.83
CA ASP A 145 6.24 -17.79 -3.26
C ASP A 145 5.55 -18.98 -2.59
N GLU A 146 5.34 -18.91 -1.28
CA GLU A 146 4.67 -19.95 -0.50
C GLU A 146 3.22 -20.18 -0.94
N ARG A 147 2.53 -19.13 -1.36
CA ARG A 147 1.10 -19.20 -1.72
C ARG A 147 0.88 -19.48 -3.20
N PHE A 148 1.68 -18.88 -4.07
CA PHE A 148 1.44 -18.84 -5.52
C PHE A 148 2.58 -19.43 -6.36
N GLY A 149 3.73 -19.79 -5.78
CA GLY A 149 4.92 -20.23 -6.54
C GLY A 149 4.71 -21.45 -7.45
N ASN A 150 3.70 -22.30 -7.16
CA ASN A 150 3.34 -23.46 -7.98
C ASN A 150 2.03 -23.27 -8.77
N ASN A 151 1.49 -22.04 -8.83
CA ASN A 151 0.23 -21.77 -9.50
C ASN A 151 0.46 -21.54 -11.02
N PRO A 152 -0.18 -22.31 -11.92
CA PRO A 152 0.06 -22.18 -13.36
C PRO A 152 -0.53 -20.91 -13.99
N ARG A 153 -1.41 -20.20 -13.27
CA ARG A 153 -2.10 -18.98 -13.76
C ARG A 153 -1.58 -17.69 -13.12
N ILE A 154 -0.85 -17.81 -12.01
CA ILE A 154 -0.36 -16.68 -11.24
C ILE A 154 1.17 -16.77 -11.18
N SER A 155 1.84 -15.81 -11.80
CA SER A 155 3.29 -15.67 -11.77
C SER A 155 3.74 -14.98 -10.49
N ALA A 156 4.26 -15.77 -9.55
CA ALA A 156 4.89 -15.26 -8.33
C ALA A 156 6.02 -14.26 -8.65
N GLU A 157 6.81 -14.51 -9.69
CA GLU A 157 7.93 -13.63 -10.08
C GLU A 157 7.47 -12.23 -10.49
N ILE A 158 6.36 -12.12 -11.22
CA ILE A 158 5.80 -10.80 -11.59
C ILE A 158 5.34 -10.06 -10.34
N ILE A 159 4.66 -10.75 -9.43
CA ILE A 159 4.15 -10.15 -8.19
C ILE A 159 5.32 -9.70 -7.31
N LYS A 160 6.33 -10.55 -7.11
CA LYS A 160 7.53 -10.19 -6.33
C LYS A 160 8.26 -8.98 -6.91
N ARG A 161 8.38 -8.90 -8.24
CA ARG A 161 8.97 -7.73 -8.91
C ARG A 161 8.15 -6.46 -8.67
N ASN A 162 6.83 -6.58 -8.72
CA ASN A 162 5.93 -5.45 -8.52
C ASN A 162 5.99 -4.90 -7.09
N ILE A 163 5.99 -5.77 -6.07
CA ILE A 163 6.03 -5.34 -4.67
C ILE A 163 7.40 -4.81 -4.23
N GLU A 164 8.50 -5.13 -4.93
CA GLU A 164 9.84 -4.65 -4.53
C GLU A 164 9.93 -3.12 -4.43
N LEU A 165 9.20 -2.39 -5.29
CA LEU A 165 9.26 -0.93 -5.28
C LEU A 165 8.43 -0.27 -4.18
N THR A 166 7.64 -1.01 -3.39
CA THR A 166 6.98 -0.45 -2.21
C THR A 166 7.93 -0.32 -1.01
N ARG A 167 9.17 -0.80 -1.13
CA ARG A 167 10.21 -0.61 -0.10
C ARG A 167 10.42 0.88 0.18
N PHE A 168 10.20 1.28 1.42
CA PHE A 168 10.39 2.65 1.88
C PHE A 168 11.31 2.72 3.10
N PRO A 169 12.26 3.69 3.18
CA PRO A 169 12.60 4.69 2.17
C PRO A 169 13.12 4.06 0.87
N VAL A 170 12.87 4.74 -0.26
CA VAL A 170 13.26 4.21 -1.58
C VAL A 170 14.78 4.02 -1.64
N PRO A 171 15.28 2.80 -1.90
CA PRO A 171 16.71 2.55 -2.03
C PRO A 171 17.35 3.38 -3.16
N ASP A 172 18.55 3.89 -2.93
CA ASP A 172 19.33 4.63 -3.95
C ASP A 172 19.97 3.67 -4.96
N LYS A 173 19.13 3.05 -5.79
CA LYS A 173 19.47 2.10 -6.86
C LYS A 173 18.70 2.47 -8.13
N ASP A 174 19.27 2.21 -9.31
CA ASP A 174 18.76 2.74 -10.58
C ASP A 174 17.39 2.20 -11.01
N ASP A 175 17.09 0.93 -10.74
CA ASP A 175 15.79 0.31 -11.02
C ASP A 175 14.66 0.84 -10.13
N HIS A 176 14.98 1.35 -8.94
CA HIS A 176 14.01 1.99 -8.05
C HIS A 176 13.58 3.39 -8.51
N LYS A 177 14.11 3.90 -9.63
CA LYS A 177 13.65 5.16 -10.27
C LYS A 177 12.46 4.95 -11.22
N ASP A 178 12.02 3.72 -11.46
CA ASP A 178 10.89 3.44 -12.35
C ASP A 178 9.57 4.03 -11.82
N THR A 179 8.91 4.84 -12.65
CA THR A 179 7.62 5.49 -12.35
C THR A 179 6.53 5.14 -13.36
N VAL A 180 6.86 4.38 -14.41
CA VAL A 180 5.97 4.20 -15.59
C VAL A 180 5.56 2.76 -15.85
N HIS A 181 6.38 1.78 -15.43
CA HIS A 181 5.99 0.37 -15.51
C HIS A 181 5.27 -0.07 -14.22
N TYR A 182 4.74 -1.29 -14.24
CA TYR A 182 3.89 -1.80 -13.17
C TYR A 182 4.51 -1.70 -11.76
N PRO A 183 5.78 -2.05 -11.50
CA PRO A 183 6.36 -1.85 -10.17
C PRO A 183 6.31 -0.38 -9.72
N GLY A 184 6.63 0.56 -10.62
CA GLY A 184 6.56 1.99 -10.33
C GLY A 184 5.15 2.47 -10.03
N LEU A 185 4.16 1.94 -10.77
CA LEU A 185 2.74 2.27 -10.57
C LEU A 185 2.14 1.64 -9.32
N ILE A 186 2.64 0.48 -8.87
CA ILE A 186 2.29 -0.11 -7.57
C ILE A 186 2.77 0.80 -6.43
N ARG A 187 4.03 1.24 -6.46
CA ARG A 187 4.54 2.24 -5.51
C ARG A 187 3.72 3.53 -5.56
N ALA A 188 3.35 3.99 -6.76
CA ALA A 188 2.53 5.18 -6.88
C ALA A 188 1.14 4.99 -6.24
N ALA A 189 0.53 3.81 -6.41
CA ALA A 189 -0.74 3.48 -5.80
C ALA A 189 -0.66 3.41 -4.27
N ASP A 190 0.42 2.85 -3.74
CA ASP A 190 0.72 2.79 -2.31
C ASP A 190 0.78 4.21 -1.71
N LEU A 191 1.69 5.04 -2.23
CA LEU A 191 1.88 6.41 -1.77
C LEU A 191 0.62 7.28 -1.95
N ILE A 192 -0.05 7.21 -3.10
CA ILE A 192 -1.28 7.98 -3.33
C ILE A 192 -2.42 7.44 -2.44
N GLY A 193 -2.55 6.13 -2.26
CA GLY A 193 -3.57 5.49 -1.44
C GLY A 193 -3.49 5.92 0.01
N GLN A 194 -2.28 5.97 0.57
CA GLN A 194 -2.04 6.54 1.90
C GLN A 194 -2.40 8.03 1.95
N LEU A 195 -1.89 8.84 1.02
CA LEU A 195 -1.97 10.30 1.12
C LEU A 195 -3.31 10.91 0.68
N SER A 196 -4.10 10.17 -0.10
CA SER A 196 -5.45 10.55 -0.53
C SER A 196 -6.55 10.06 0.41
N ASP A 197 -6.21 9.33 1.48
CA ASP A 197 -7.18 8.92 2.49
C ASP A 197 -7.89 10.16 3.08
N PRO A 198 -9.23 10.27 3.02
CA PRO A 198 -9.97 11.38 3.63
C PRO A 198 -9.73 11.54 5.14
N ARG A 199 -9.27 10.49 5.81
CA ARG A 199 -8.90 10.47 7.22
C ARG A 199 -7.39 10.45 7.44
N TYR A 200 -6.56 10.60 6.41
CA TYR A 200 -5.10 10.53 6.51
C TYR A 200 -4.57 11.35 7.69
N LEU A 201 -4.96 12.63 7.77
CA LEU A 201 -4.50 13.53 8.83
C LEU A 201 -4.91 13.13 10.25
N LYS A 202 -5.99 12.36 10.41
CA LYS A 202 -6.42 11.78 11.70
C LYS A 202 -5.64 10.50 12.02
N LYS A 203 -5.18 9.78 11.01
CA LYS A 203 -4.40 8.53 11.12
C LYS A 203 -2.89 8.75 11.32
N ILE A 204 -2.38 9.97 11.17
CA ILE A 204 -0.96 10.30 11.42
C ILE A 204 -0.48 9.83 12.80
N GLY A 205 -1.35 9.85 13.82
CA GLY A 205 -1.02 9.30 15.14
C GLY A 205 -0.64 7.82 15.10
N ALA A 206 -1.40 7.01 14.36
CA ALA A 206 -1.10 5.59 14.17
C ALA A 206 0.25 5.39 13.46
N LEU A 207 0.45 6.09 12.33
CA LEU A 207 1.70 6.01 11.57
C LEU A 207 2.92 6.44 12.38
N TYR A 208 2.79 7.48 13.21
CA TYR A 208 3.86 7.93 14.10
C TYR A 208 4.29 6.84 15.07
N TYR A 209 3.36 6.09 15.67
CA TYR A 209 3.72 5.05 16.63
C TYR A 209 4.39 3.84 15.98
N GLU A 210 4.05 3.52 14.72
CA GLU A 210 4.81 2.52 13.95
C GLU A 210 6.23 3.01 13.64
N PHE A 211 6.39 4.29 13.29
CA PHE A 211 7.72 4.89 13.12
C PHE A 211 8.50 4.91 14.43
N HIS A 212 7.82 5.11 15.55
CA HIS A 212 8.45 5.12 16.86
C HIS A 212 8.96 3.73 17.24
N GLU A 213 8.13 2.70 17.04
CA GLU A 213 8.47 1.31 17.35
C GLU A 213 9.69 0.82 16.55
N THR A 214 9.82 1.27 15.30
CA THR A 214 10.93 0.92 14.41
C THR A 214 12.16 1.81 14.56
N GLY A 215 12.10 2.82 15.44
CA GLY A 215 13.17 3.82 15.63
C GLY A 215 13.28 4.87 14.51
N GLU A 216 12.41 4.81 13.50
CA GLU A 216 12.36 5.76 12.39
C GLU A 216 11.99 7.17 12.87
N SER A 217 11.11 7.30 13.88
CA SER A 217 10.76 8.61 14.44
C SER A 217 11.99 9.32 15.00
N ALA A 218 12.86 8.60 15.72
CA ALA A 218 14.10 9.16 16.27
C ALA A 218 15.09 9.53 15.15
N ARG A 219 15.21 8.69 14.12
CA ARG A 219 16.07 8.97 12.95
C ARG A 219 15.65 10.23 12.19
N LEU A 220 14.35 10.49 12.11
CA LEU A 220 13.77 11.66 11.46
C LEU A 220 13.68 12.89 12.39
N GLY A 221 13.98 12.75 13.67
CA GLY A 221 13.86 13.82 14.67
C GLY A 221 12.42 14.18 15.01
N TYR A 222 11.50 13.21 15.00
CA TYR A 222 10.10 13.38 15.38
C TYR A 222 9.87 12.94 16.83
N GLU A 223 9.44 13.87 17.67
CA GLU A 223 9.18 13.65 19.11
C GLU A 223 7.72 13.30 19.39
N HIS A 224 6.78 13.71 18.53
CA HIS A 224 5.37 13.41 18.68
C HIS A 224 4.64 13.40 17.31
N PRO A 225 3.39 12.89 17.20
CA PRO A 225 2.65 12.84 15.94
C PRO A 225 2.51 14.18 15.19
N GLY A 226 2.51 15.30 15.91
CA GLY A 226 2.47 16.63 15.32
C GLY A 226 3.69 16.96 14.44
N ASP A 227 4.86 16.34 14.67
CA ASP A 227 6.06 16.57 13.87
C ASP A 227 5.94 15.91 12.50
N LEU A 228 5.45 14.66 12.49
CA LEU A 228 5.15 13.93 11.27
C LEU A 228 4.10 14.69 10.44
N ARG A 229 3.05 15.22 11.09
CA ARG A 229 2.07 16.09 10.42
C ARG A 229 2.71 17.35 9.86
N ARG A 230 3.47 18.11 10.65
CA ARG A 230 4.10 19.36 10.19
C ARG A 230 5.07 19.16 9.01
N ASN A 231 5.79 18.04 8.99
CA ASN A 231 6.73 17.75 7.90
C ASN A 231 6.04 17.17 6.65
N TYR A 232 4.75 16.84 6.72
CA TYR A 232 4.02 16.19 5.63
C TYR A 232 4.12 16.91 4.27
N PRO A 233 3.94 18.25 4.14
CA PRO A 233 4.07 18.90 2.84
C PRO A 233 5.48 18.79 2.24
N LYS A 234 6.51 18.94 3.08
CA LYS A 234 7.91 18.79 2.66
C LYS A 234 8.19 17.36 2.21
N PHE A 235 7.67 16.37 2.94
CA PHE A 235 7.74 14.96 2.56
C PHE A 235 7.04 14.71 1.22
N TYR A 236 5.83 15.25 1.03
CA TYR A 236 5.08 15.12 -0.21
C TYR A 236 5.89 15.64 -1.41
N TRP A 237 6.35 16.90 -1.37
CA TRP A 237 7.01 17.51 -2.52
C TRP A 237 8.41 16.94 -2.80
N ASN A 238 9.21 16.70 -1.76
CA ASN A 238 10.62 16.33 -1.94
C ASN A 238 10.85 14.83 -2.04
N VAL A 239 9.94 14.01 -1.51
CA VAL A 239 10.12 12.55 -1.44
C VAL A 239 9.08 11.83 -2.29
N VAL A 240 7.80 12.16 -2.15
CA VAL A 240 6.71 11.40 -2.78
C VAL A 240 6.46 11.81 -4.23
N TYR A 241 6.31 13.12 -4.48
CA TYR A 241 5.92 13.67 -5.79
C TYR A 241 6.75 13.13 -6.97
N PRO A 242 8.10 13.00 -6.87
CA PRO A 242 8.91 12.42 -7.94
C PRO A 242 8.47 11.03 -8.39
N TYR A 243 7.90 10.22 -7.49
CA TYR A 243 7.50 8.83 -7.74
C TYR A 243 6.04 8.67 -8.14
N ILE A 244 5.17 9.66 -7.86
CA ILE A 244 3.73 9.54 -8.09
C ILE A 244 3.23 10.29 -9.33
N LYS A 245 4.00 11.27 -9.84
CA LYS A 245 3.58 12.18 -10.92
C LYS A 245 3.04 11.47 -12.17
N ASP A 246 3.62 10.34 -12.57
CA ASP A 246 3.17 9.58 -13.75
C ASP A 246 1.88 8.80 -13.45
N GLY A 247 1.77 8.22 -12.25
CA GLY A 247 0.52 7.62 -11.75
C GLY A 247 -0.62 8.64 -11.68
N MET A 248 -0.35 9.87 -11.23
CA MET A 248 -1.33 10.96 -11.17
C MET A 248 -1.89 11.31 -12.56
N ARG A 249 -1.05 11.31 -13.61
CA ARG A 249 -1.51 11.55 -14.99
C ARG A 249 -2.51 10.49 -15.48
N TYR A 250 -2.46 9.27 -14.96
CA TYR A 250 -3.48 8.26 -15.28
C TYR A 250 -4.77 8.51 -14.50
N LEU A 251 -4.68 8.92 -13.23
CA LEU A 251 -5.85 9.24 -12.40
C LEU A 251 -6.67 10.42 -12.95
N GLU A 252 -6.06 11.33 -13.71
CA GLU A 252 -6.77 12.44 -14.39
C GLU A 252 -7.81 11.98 -15.44
N LEU A 253 -7.81 10.69 -15.83
CA LEU A 253 -8.63 10.19 -16.93
C LEU A 253 -9.98 9.64 -16.50
N THR A 254 -10.17 9.36 -15.21
CA THR A 254 -11.42 8.81 -14.68
C THR A 254 -12.04 9.73 -13.64
N GLN A 255 -13.35 9.64 -13.44
CA GLN A 255 -14.04 10.47 -12.45
C GLN A 255 -13.59 10.11 -11.03
N GLN A 256 -13.44 8.81 -10.76
CA GLN A 256 -12.92 8.28 -9.51
C GLN A 256 -11.46 8.73 -9.27
N GLY A 257 -10.60 8.66 -10.29
CA GLY A 257 -9.21 9.11 -10.19
C GLY A 257 -9.09 10.61 -9.91
N LYS A 258 -9.93 11.45 -10.53
CA LYS A 258 -10.00 12.89 -10.20
C LYS A 258 -10.40 13.14 -8.76
N GLN A 259 -11.32 12.34 -8.19
CA GLN A 259 -11.69 12.45 -6.78
C GLN A 259 -10.54 12.06 -5.86
N ILE A 260 -9.79 11.00 -6.18
CA ILE A 260 -8.57 10.60 -5.46
C ILE A 260 -7.56 11.76 -5.43
N LEU A 261 -7.30 12.37 -6.60
CA LEU A 261 -6.38 13.51 -6.70
C LEU A 261 -6.89 14.72 -5.88
N ALA A 262 -8.19 15.01 -5.92
CA ALA A 262 -8.77 16.08 -5.13
C ALA A 262 -8.55 15.87 -3.62
N ASN A 263 -8.72 14.64 -3.13
CA ASN A 263 -8.46 14.31 -1.72
C ASN A 263 -6.97 14.43 -1.37
N LEU A 264 -6.08 13.91 -2.24
CA LEU A 264 -4.63 14.04 -2.09
C LEU A 264 -4.21 15.51 -1.93
N TYR A 265 -4.64 16.35 -2.88
CA TYR A 265 -4.32 17.77 -2.85
C TYR A 265 -4.96 18.47 -1.66
N SER A 266 -6.19 18.11 -1.27
CA SER A 266 -6.84 18.67 -0.09
C SER A 266 -6.04 18.39 1.19
N ASN A 267 -5.55 17.16 1.36
CA ASN A 267 -4.72 16.81 2.52
C ASN A 267 -3.42 17.61 2.57
N VAL A 268 -2.71 17.74 1.44
CA VAL A 268 -1.47 18.54 1.35
C VAL A 268 -1.77 20.01 1.67
N PHE A 269 -2.77 20.58 0.99
CA PHE A 269 -3.17 21.97 1.12
C PHE A 269 -3.56 22.33 2.56
N MET A 270 -4.35 21.48 3.22
CA MET A 270 -4.77 21.72 4.61
C MET A 270 -3.56 21.91 5.52
N VAL A 271 -2.56 21.03 5.44
CA VAL A 271 -1.39 21.10 6.33
C VAL A 271 -0.49 22.28 5.98
N GLU A 272 -0.28 22.60 4.69
CA GLU A 272 0.50 23.77 4.27
C GLU A 272 -0.04 25.08 4.86
N HIS A 273 -1.37 25.20 4.99
CA HIS A 273 -2.03 26.42 5.47
C HIS A 273 -2.34 26.40 6.98
N ASP A 274 -2.36 25.24 7.63
CA ASP A 274 -2.45 25.08 9.09
C ASP A 274 -1.20 25.67 9.79
N VAL A 275 -0.01 25.45 9.19
CA VAL A 275 1.26 26.02 9.65
C VAL A 275 1.26 27.56 9.58
N GLN A 276 0.66 28.12 8.53
CA GLN A 276 0.58 29.58 8.36
C GLN A 276 -0.33 30.23 9.41
N LEU A 277 -1.46 29.60 9.73
CA LEU A 277 -2.39 30.08 10.75
C LEU A 277 -1.78 30.05 12.15
N THR A 278 -1.05 28.98 12.48
CA THR A 278 -0.35 28.87 13.77
C THR A 278 0.71 29.97 13.94
N ASN A 279 1.51 30.22 12.90
CA ASN A 279 2.51 31.29 12.91
C ASN A 279 1.91 32.70 12.99
N MET A 280 0.68 32.91 12.51
CA MET A 280 -0.03 34.18 12.67
C MET A 280 -0.63 34.37 14.07
N MET A 281 -0.95 33.29 14.79
CA MET A 281 -1.54 33.35 16.13
C MET A 281 -0.52 33.42 17.27
N THR A 282 0.75 33.14 16.99
CA THR A 282 1.87 33.35 17.93
C THR A 282 2.88 34.34 17.35
N PRO A 283 2.64 35.66 17.42
CA PRO A 283 3.66 36.65 17.12
C PRO A 283 4.76 36.56 18.20
N ASN A 284 6.03 36.53 17.78
CA ASN A 284 7.19 36.69 18.65
C ASN A 284 7.08 37.92 19.57
#